data_AF-A0A7D5UPE6-F1
#
_entry.id   AF-A0A7D5UPE6-F1
#
_cell.length_a   1.000
_cell.length_b   1.000
_cell.length_c   1.000
_cell.angle_alpha   90.00
_cell.angle_beta   90.00
_cell.angle_gamma   90.00
#
_symmetry.space_group_name_H-M   'P 1'
#
loop_
_entity.id
_entity.type
_entity.pdbx_description
1 polymer ?
#
loop_
_entity_poly.entity_id
_entity_poly.type
_entity_poly.pdbx_seq_one_letter_code
_entity_poly.pdbx_strand_id
1 'polypeptide(L)'
;MFQHVSIRHIPALYFAFANCVGLVMDPLSGPCSLIELYGLPPAIADVPETWPVWRAGQGRIILLGLLMHVFYWRRQYAVCDVLLVGTAFLGINDCMVVWHNGDKTWAWIRLFGSFAFGAAGFFGLTQGPGAKNKIS
;
A
#
# COMPACT_ATOMS: atom_id res chain seq x y z
N MET A 1 17.26 2.01 19.17
CA MET A 1 16.17 1.39 18.38
C MET A 1 16.04 1.99 16.97
N PHE A 2 16.19 3.31 16.78
CA PHE A 2 16.11 4.00 15.47
C PHE A 2 17.40 4.03 14.63
N GLN A 3 18.51 3.46 15.11
CA GLN A 3 19.81 3.50 14.41
C GLN A 3 19.87 2.63 13.12
N HIS A 4 18.80 1.93 12.78
CA HIS A 4 18.71 1.07 11.58
C HIS A 4 17.64 1.55 10.59
N VAL A 5 17.02 2.71 10.82
CA VAL A 5 16.14 3.33 9.83
C VAL A 5 17.04 3.99 8.78
N SER A 6 17.29 3.28 7.70
CA SER A 6 17.94 3.83 6.52
C SER A 6 16.91 4.55 5.66
N ILE A 7 17.33 5.59 4.93
CA ILE A 7 16.52 6.24 3.88
C ILE A 7 15.95 5.22 2.89
N ARG A 8 16.66 4.11 2.69
CA ARG A 8 16.25 2.99 1.85
C ARG A 8 14.98 2.27 2.31
N HIS A 9 14.62 2.37 3.59
CA HIS A 9 13.44 1.74 4.15
C HIS A 9 12.19 2.62 4.08
N ILE A 10 12.32 3.88 3.63
CA ILE A 10 11.20 4.82 3.53
C ILE A 10 10.07 4.25 2.66
N PRO A 11 10.31 3.66 1.47
CA PRO A 11 9.22 3.11 0.66
C PRO A 11 8.46 1.99 1.36
N ALA A 12 9.21 1.09 2.01
CA ALA A 12 8.69 -0.03 2.77
C ALA A 12 7.84 0.41 3.97
N LEU A 13 8.35 1.35 4.75
CA LEU A 13 7.66 1.88 5.93
C LEU A 13 6.45 2.71 5.54
N TYR A 14 6.58 3.59 4.54
CA TYR A 14 5.46 4.37 4.03
C TYR A 14 4.33 3.46 3.56
N PHE A 15 4.65 2.43 2.76
CA PHE A 15 3.66 1.44 2.33
C PHE A 15 3.01 0.76 3.54
N ALA A 16 3.80 0.31 4.52
CA ALA A 16 3.27 -0.36 5.70
C ALA A 16 2.29 0.53 6.48
N PHE A 17 2.60 1.81 6.68
CA PHE A 17 1.74 2.76 7.39
C PHE A 17 0.50 3.16 6.56
N ALA A 18 0.68 3.44 5.27
CA ALA A 18 -0.41 3.86 4.38
C ALA A 18 -1.53 2.80 4.33
N ASN A 19 -1.18 1.52 4.29
CA ASN A 19 -2.15 0.43 4.26
C ASN A 19 -2.85 0.19 5.62
N CYS A 20 -2.30 0.71 6.72
CA CYS A 20 -2.93 0.69 8.04
C CYS A 20 -3.89 1.87 8.27
N VAL A 21 -3.98 2.84 7.35
CA VAL A 21 -4.89 4.00 7.49
C VAL A 21 -6.34 3.56 7.66
N GLY A 22 -6.77 2.50 6.96
CA GLY A 22 -8.12 1.94 7.09
C GLY A 22 -8.46 1.47 8.51
N LEU A 23 -7.47 1.04 9.29
CA LEU A 23 -7.66 0.59 10.67
C LEU A 23 -7.99 1.75 11.62
N VAL A 24 -7.54 2.96 11.28
CA VAL A 24 -7.76 4.17 12.09
C VAL A 24 -8.96 4.96 11.58
N MET A 25 -9.12 5.07 10.26
CA MET A 25 -10.15 5.91 9.66
C MET A 25 -11.54 5.25 9.63
N ASP A 26 -11.65 3.92 9.44
CA ASP A 26 -12.97 3.26 9.41
C ASP A 26 -13.75 3.42 10.74
N PRO A 27 -13.12 3.29 11.93
CA PRO A 27 -13.80 3.54 13.20
C PRO A 27 -14.07 5.03 13.50
N LEU A 28 -13.21 5.94 13.04
CA LEU A 28 -13.29 7.37 13.38
C LEU A 28 -14.19 8.18 12.44
N SER A 29 -14.17 7.86 11.15
CA SER A 29 -14.77 8.66 10.09
C SER A 29 -15.74 7.87 9.20
N GLY A 30 -15.85 6.56 9.43
CA GLY A 30 -16.76 5.68 8.70
C GLY A 30 -16.30 5.32 7.28
N PRO A 31 -17.02 4.40 6.62
CA PRO A 31 -16.62 3.84 5.33
C PRO A 31 -16.71 4.85 4.18
N CYS A 32 -17.66 5.80 4.22
CA CYS A 32 -17.80 6.84 3.19
C CYS A 32 -16.50 7.64 3.03
N SER A 33 -15.93 8.10 4.15
CA SER A 33 -14.70 8.91 4.14
C SER A 33 -13.51 8.18 3.51
N LEU A 34 -13.43 6.86 3.68
CA LEU A 34 -12.40 6.02 3.10
C LEU A 34 -12.59 5.79 1.60
N ILE A 35 -13.85 5.67 1.16
CA ILE A 35 -14.21 5.52 -0.25
C ILE A 35 -13.93 6.83 -0.99
N GLU A 36 -14.25 7.98 -0.39
CA GLU A 36 -13.93 9.30 -0.94
C GLU A 36 -12.42 9.55 -0.98
N LEU A 37 -11.69 9.23 0.10
CA LEU A 37 -10.22 9.31 0.14
C LEU A 37 -9.58 8.43 -0.93
N TYR A 38 -10.26 7.34 -1.31
CA TYR A 38 -9.78 6.48 -2.37
C TYR A 38 -9.86 7.14 -3.76
N GLY A 39 -10.74 8.14 -3.93
CA GLY A 39 -10.97 8.88 -5.18
C GLY A 39 -12.29 8.55 -5.86
N LEU A 40 -13.22 7.89 -5.15
CA LEU A 40 -14.56 7.58 -5.66
C LEU A 40 -15.56 8.70 -5.30
N PRO A 41 -16.56 8.95 -6.16
CA PRO A 41 -17.52 10.02 -5.97
C PRO A 41 -18.48 9.72 -4.82
N PRO A 42 -19.09 10.76 -4.20
CA PRO A 42 -20.07 10.60 -3.12
C PRO A 42 -21.24 9.70 -3.50
N ALA A 43 -21.63 9.71 -4.78
CA ALA A 43 -22.68 8.85 -5.32
C ALA A 43 -22.43 7.34 -5.15
N ILE A 44 -21.18 6.92 -4.96
CA ILE A 44 -20.81 5.53 -4.64
C ILE A 44 -20.53 5.40 -3.14
N ALA A 45 -19.91 6.42 -2.53
CA ALA A 45 -19.55 6.41 -1.11
C ALA A 45 -20.78 6.34 -0.19
N ASP A 46 -21.86 7.05 -0.53
CA ASP A 46 -23.07 7.16 0.31
C ASP A 46 -24.03 5.97 0.18
N VAL A 47 -23.69 4.95 -0.61
CA VAL A 47 -24.53 3.77 -0.85
C VAL A 47 -24.16 2.66 0.15
N PRO A 48 -25.00 2.36 1.16
CA PRO A 48 -24.65 1.44 2.25
C PRO A 48 -24.33 0.02 1.80
N GLU A 49 -24.90 -0.41 0.67
CA GLU A 49 -24.67 -1.73 0.06
C GLU A 49 -23.22 -1.93 -0.37
N THR A 50 -22.47 -0.85 -0.61
CA THR A 50 -21.05 -0.91 -1.01
C THR A 50 -20.10 -1.09 0.18
N TRP A 51 -20.52 -0.70 1.39
CA TRP A 51 -19.65 -0.65 2.57
C TRP A 51 -19.13 -2.02 3.05
N PRO A 52 -19.92 -3.11 3.05
CA PRO A 52 -19.43 -4.42 3.47
C PRO A 52 -18.32 -4.95 2.54
N VAL A 53 -18.49 -4.76 1.23
CA VAL A 53 -17.48 -5.16 0.22
C VAL A 53 -16.22 -4.33 0.40
N TRP A 54 -16.36 -3.02 0.65
CA TRP A 54 -15.25 -2.12 0.92
C TRP A 54 -14.45 -2.56 2.15
N ARG A 55 -15.12 -2.81 3.28
CA ARG A 55 -14.49 -3.27 4.52
C ARG A 55 -13.77 -4.60 4.35
N ALA A 56 -14.37 -5.54 3.61
CA ALA A 56 -13.72 -6.81 3.30
C ALA A 56 -12.46 -6.62 2.44
N GLY A 57 -12.48 -5.68 1.49
CA GLY A 57 -11.30 -5.25 0.73
C GLY A 57 -10.22 -4.65 1.63
N GLN A 58 -10.59 -3.66 2.43
CA GLN A 58 -9.70 -2.96 3.36
C GLN A 58 -9.06 -3.90 4.38
N GLY A 59 -9.78 -4.91 4.88
CA GLY A 59 -9.20 -5.92 5.76
C GLY A 59 -7.99 -6.65 5.16
N ARG A 60 -8.02 -6.93 3.85
CA ARG A 60 -6.89 -7.57 3.14
C ARG A 60 -5.72 -6.60 2.97
N ILE A 61 -6.01 -5.33 2.69
CA ILE A 61 -5.01 -4.28 2.57
C ILE A 61 -4.31 -4.03 3.92
N ILE A 62 -5.07 -3.94 5.01
CA ILE A 62 -4.55 -3.82 6.36
C ILE A 62 -3.67 -5.02 6.72
N LEU A 63 -4.09 -6.24 6.35
CA LEU A 63 -3.28 -7.44 6.57
C LEU A 63 -1.92 -7.35 5.86
N LEU A 64 -1.86 -6.84 4.62
CA LEU A 64 -0.60 -6.62 3.91
C LEU A 64 0.28 -5.59 4.63
N GLY A 65 -0.29 -4.49 5.11
CA GLY A 65 0.41 -3.48 5.91
C GLY A 65 0.98 -4.04 7.22
N LEU A 66 0.22 -4.90 7.91
CA LEU A 66 0.66 -5.58 9.13
C LEU A 66 1.77 -6.61 8.84
N LEU A 67 1.62 -7.42 7.78
CA LEU A 67 2.65 -8.36 7.36
C LEU A 67 3.95 -7.64 7.03
N MET A 68 3.88 -6.50 6.34
CA MET A 68 5.03 -5.67 6.05
C MET A 68 5.75 -5.20 7.33
N HIS A 69 5.00 -4.74 8.34
CA HIS A 69 5.57 -4.40 9.65
C HIS A 69 6.23 -5.58 10.34
N VAL A 70 5.59 -6.76 10.33
CA VAL A 70 6.13 -7.98 10.96
C VAL A 70 7.43 -8.41 10.30
N PHE A 71 7.47 -8.47 8.97
CA PHE A 71 8.68 -8.84 8.22
C PHE A 71 9.79 -7.80 8.38
N TYR A 72 9.44 -6.52 8.43
CA TYR A 72 10.39 -5.45 8.70
C TYR A 72 11.01 -5.59 10.10
N TRP A 73 10.21 -5.87 11.13
CA TRP A 73 10.71 -6.11 12.49
C TRP A 73 11.59 -7.36 12.59
N ARG A 74 11.25 -8.41 11.83
CA ARG A 74 12.05 -9.63 11.68
C ARG A 74 13.29 -9.45 10.81
N ARG A 75 13.53 -8.26 10.26
CA ARG A 75 14.66 -7.94 9.37
C ARG A 75 14.69 -8.77 8.08
N GLN A 76 13.52 -9.25 7.64
CA GLN A 76 13.37 -10.00 6.40
C GLN A 76 13.12 -9.04 5.22
N TYR A 77 14.11 -8.19 4.93
CA TYR A 77 13.97 -7.11 3.95
C TYR A 77 13.72 -7.59 2.52
N ALA A 78 14.20 -8.79 2.17
CA ALA A 78 13.91 -9.45 0.90
C ALA A 78 12.39 -9.61 0.68
N VAL A 79 11.67 -10.01 1.73
CA VAL A 79 10.22 -10.23 1.68
C VAL A 79 9.49 -8.90 1.59
N CYS A 80 10.00 -7.86 2.26
CA CYS A 80 9.48 -6.50 2.14
C CYS A 80 9.57 -5.99 0.70
N ASP A 81 10.69 -6.23 0.02
CA ASP A 81 10.88 -5.85 -1.38
C ASP A 81 9.93 -6.63 -2.32
N VAL A 82 9.66 -7.91 -2.05
CA VAL A 82 8.66 -8.69 -2.79
C VAL A 82 7.25 -8.14 -2.60
N LEU A 83 6.87 -7.78 -1.37
CA LEU A 83 5.58 -7.14 -1.08
C LEU A 83 5.45 -5.78 -1.80
N LEU A 84 6.54 -5.01 -1.86
CA LEU A 84 6.60 -3.77 -2.63
C LEU A 84 6.42 -4.00 -4.13
N VAL A 85 7.01 -5.05 -4.72
CA VAL A 85 6.75 -5.39 -6.13
C VAL A 85 5.27 -5.66 -6.38
N GLY A 86 4.60 -6.31 -5.42
CA GLY A 86 3.15 -6.57 -5.47
C GLY A 86 2.30 -5.30 -5.57
N THR A 87 2.81 -4.14 -5.14
CA THR A 87 2.08 -2.86 -5.23
C THR A 87 1.87 -2.41 -6.67
N ALA A 88 2.75 -2.80 -7.60
CA ALA A 88 2.57 -2.47 -9.01
C ALA A 88 1.26 -3.07 -9.55
N PHE A 89 0.96 -4.32 -9.20
CA PHE A 89 -0.30 -4.97 -9.58
C PHE A 89 -1.51 -4.30 -8.91
N LEU A 90 -1.41 -3.98 -7.61
CA LEU A 90 -2.44 -3.22 -6.89
C LEU A 90 -2.70 -1.86 -7.56
N GLY A 91 -1.64 -1.15 -7.95
CA GLY A 91 -1.75 0.12 -8.65
C GLY A 91 -2.47 0.03 -9.99
N ILE A 92 -2.26 -1.04 -10.75
CA ILE A 92 -2.99 -1.29 -12.00
C ILE A 92 -4.47 -1.52 -11.71
N ASN A 93 -4.79 -2.37 -10.74
CA ASN A 93 -6.17 -2.62 -10.30
C ASN A 93 -6.87 -1.32 -9.86
N ASP A 94 -6.22 -0.57 -8.98
CA ASP A 94 -6.79 0.66 -8.41
C ASP A 94 -6.96 1.73 -9.48
N CYS A 95 -6.01 1.84 -10.41
CA CYS A 95 -6.11 2.71 -11.57
C CYS A 95 -7.34 2.35 -12.42
N MET A 96 -7.54 1.08 -12.75
CA MET A 96 -8.71 0.64 -13.54
C MET A 96 -10.03 0.98 -12.83
N VAL A 97 -10.13 0.73 -11.52
CA VAL A 97 -11.34 1.04 -10.74
C VAL A 97 -11.66 2.53 -10.74
N VAL A 98 -10.66 3.38 -10.43
CA VAL A 98 -10.85 4.83 -10.34
C VAL A 98 -11.03 5.45 -11.72
N TRP A 99 -10.39 4.92 -12.76
CA TRP A 99 -10.53 5.42 -14.14
C TRP A 99 -11.96 5.33 -14.65
N HIS A 100 -12.67 4.26 -14.28
CA HIS A 100 -14.05 4.02 -14.70
C HIS A 100 -15.10 4.65 -13.79
N ASN A 101 -14.81 4.75 -12.48
CA ASN A 101 -15.82 5.08 -11.48
C ASN A 101 -15.54 6.36 -10.68
N GLY A 102 -14.41 7.02 -10.88
CA GLY A 102 -14.00 8.16 -10.06
C GLY A 102 -13.10 9.16 -10.78
N ASP A 103 -12.23 9.81 -10.00
CA ASP A 103 -11.39 10.89 -10.50
C ASP A 103 -10.15 10.36 -11.23
N LYS A 104 -10.07 10.65 -12.53
CA LYS A 104 -8.96 10.24 -13.41
C LYS A 104 -7.61 10.79 -12.96
N THR A 105 -7.57 11.92 -12.25
CA THR A 105 -6.35 12.49 -11.68
C THR A 105 -5.79 11.57 -10.60
N TRP A 106 -6.67 11.06 -9.72
CA TRP A 106 -6.31 10.11 -8.68
C TRP A 106 -5.88 8.76 -9.26
N ALA A 107 -6.49 8.33 -10.36
CA ALA A 107 -6.08 7.12 -11.07
C ALA A 107 -4.61 7.19 -11.54
N TRP A 108 -4.20 8.32 -12.12
CA TRP A 108 -2.80 8.54 -12.53
C TRP A 108 -1.84 8.57 -11.35
N ILE A 109 -2.17 9.28 -10.27
CA ILE A 109 -1.35 9.35 -9.06
C ILE A 109 -1.13 7.95 -8.48
N ARG A 110 -2.19 7.14 -8.42
CA ARG A 110 -2.11 5.75 -7.94
C ARG A 110 -1.27 4.88 -8.84
N LEU A 111 -1.40 5.00 -10.16
CA LEU A 111 -0.61 4.22 -11.10
C LEU A 111 0.88 4.53 -10.94
N PHE A 112 1.27 5.80 -11.08
CA PHE A 112 2.68 6.19 -11.01
C PHE A 112 3.28 5.99 -9.61
N GLY A 113 2.51 6.29 -8.56
CA GLY A 113 2.93 6.05 -7.18
C GLY A 113 3.21 4.57 -6.93
N SER A 114 2.25 3.70 -7.27
CA SER A 114 2.38 2.26 -7.08
C SER A 114 3.49 1.63 -7.93
N PHE A 115 3.74 2.15 -9.14
CA PHE A 115 4.88 1.73 -9.96
C PHE A 115 6.21 2.19 -9.35
N ALA A 116 6.29 3.38 -8.76
CA ALA A 116 7.49 3.83 -8.06
C ALA A 116 7.81 2.94 -6.84
N PHE A 117 6.79 2.56 -6.06
CA PHE A 117 6.94 1.58 -4.96
C PHE A 117 7.32 0.18 -5.49
N GLY A 118 6.70 -0.26 -6.59
CA GLY A 118 7.04 -1.52 -7.25
C GLY A 118 8.47 -1.57 -7.75
N ALA A 119 8.95 -0.50 -8.37
CA ALA A 119 10.33 -0.35 -8.80
C ALA A 119 11.29 -0.35 -7.60
N ALA A 120 10.94 0.33 -6.50
CA ALA A 120 11.73 0.31 -5.28
C ALA A 120 11.92 -1.11 -4.71
N GLY A 121 10.86 -1.92 -4.73
CA GLY A 121 10.93 -3.34 -4.38
C GLY A 121 11.76 -4.15 -5.38
N PHE A 122 11.55 -3.94 -6.68
CA PHE A 122 12.25 -4.69 -7.73
C PHE A 122 13.76 -4.49 -7.70
N PHE A 123 14.22 -3.26 -7.45
CA PHE A 123 15.64 -2.94 -7.28
C PHE A 123 16.20 -3.36 -5.90
N GLY A 124 15.36 -3.92 -5.03
CA GLY A 124 15.78 -4.37 -3.70
C GLY A 124 16.26 -3.23 -2.83
N LEU A 125 15.61 -2.06 -2.92
CA LEU A 125 16.07 -0.87 -2.18
C LEU A 125 16.05 -1.14 -0.67
N THR A 126 15.05 -1.86 -0.16
CA THR A 126 14.93 -2.15 1.28
C THR A 126 16.04 -3.10 1.74
N GLN A 127 16.37 -4.12 0.95
CA GLN A 127 17.46 -5.05 1.23
C GLN A 127 18.86 -4.43 1.06
N GLY A 128 19.02 -3.52 0.10
CA GLY A 128 20.28 -2.86 -0.24
C GLY A 128 21.34 -3.76 -0.90
N PRO A 129 22.50 -3.20 -1.29
CA PRO A 129 23.56 -3.93 -2.03
C PRO A 129 24.21 -5.09 -1.28
N GLY A 130 23.93 -5.26 0.02
CA GLY A 130 24.64 -6.17 0.92
C GLY A 130 24.29 -7.66 0.80
N ALA A 131 23.26 -8.04 0.04
CA ALA A 131 22.89 -9.46 -0.09
C ALA A 131 23.71 -10.22 -1.15
N LYS A 132 24.40 -9.52 -2.07
CA LYS A 132 25.25 -10.17 -3.08
C LYS A 132 26.61 -10.65 -2.55
N ASN A 133 27.02 -10.25 -1.34
CA ASN A 133 28.35 -10.55 -0.79
C ASN A 133 28.38 -11.70 0.23
N LYS A 134 27.32 -12.53 0.33
CA LYS A 134 27.28 -13.70 1.25
C LYS A 134 27.26 -15.05 0.54
N ILE A 135 27.82 -15.10 -0.66
CA ILE A 135 28.10 -16.36 -1.37
C ILE A 135 29.57 -16.30 -1.79
N SER A 136 30.48 -16.56 -0.84
CA SER A 136 31.84 -17.03 -1.10
C SER A 136 32.04 -18.31 -0.31
#